data_AF-A0A1F7XPY8-F1
#
_entry.id   AF-A0A1F7XPY8-F1
#
_cell.length_a   1.000
_cell.length_b   1.000
_cell.length_c   1.000
_cell.angle_alpha   90.00
_cell.angle_beta   90.00
_cell.angle_gamma   90.00
#
_symmetry.space_group_name_H-M   'P 1'
#
loop_
_entity.id
_entity.type
_entity.pdbx_description
1 polymer ?
#
loop_
_entity_poly.entity_id
_entity_poly.type
_entity_poly.pdbx_seq_one_letter_code
_entity_poly.pdbx_strand_id
1 'polypeptide(L)'
;MAIKAFNKLGYPLMIVGTGSEEKKLKKLAKRNIVFKSLVSEEELPSLYRKAKCFIMPQEEDFGITCVEAQASGVPVIAYKKGGALDTVVEGKTGLFFTNPTADSIVDAVKRFDRMRFKTENIIGNAKRFSKEEFTKNILSLINKL
;
A
#
# COMPACT_ATOMS: atom_id res chain seq x y z
N MET A 1 -12.13 -4.92 -5.66
CA MET A 1 -11.60 -4.49 -6.97
C MET A 1 -10.23 -5.10 -7.30
N ALA A 2 -9.25 -5.11 -6.38
CA ALA A 2 -7.92 -5.69 -6.60
C ALA A 2 -7.94 -7.13 -7.12
N ILE A 3 -8.69 -8.05 -6.50
CA ILE A 3 -8.84 -9.45 -6.99
C ILE A 3 -9.26 -9.49 -8.46
N LYS A 4 -10.27 -8.70 -8.86
CA LYS A 4 -10.74 -8.66 -10.24
C LYS A 4 -9.65 -8.15 -11.19
N ALA A 5 -8.86 -7.15 -10.78
CA ALA A 5 -7.75 -6.62 -11.57
C ALA A 5 -6.64 -7.67 -11.76
N PHE A 6 -6.21 -8.33 -10.69
CA PHE A 6 -5.15 -9.34 -10.76
C PHE A 6 -5.62 -10.64 -11.42
N ASN A 7 -6.92 -10.95 -11.41
CA ASN A 7 -7.50 -12.01 -12.23
C ASN A 7 -7.44 -11.71 -13.75
N LYS A 8 -7.43 -10.43 -14.15
CA LYS A 8 -7.26 -10.00 -15.55
C LYS A 8 -5.79 -9.97 -15.95
N LEU A 9 -4.91 -9.46 -15.07
CA LEU A 9 -3.47 -9.38 -15.30
C LEU A 9 -2.78 -10.74 -15.30
N GLY A 10 -3.26 -11.68 -14.48
CA GLY A 10 -2.58 -12.96 -14.25
C GLY A 10 -1.34 -12.86 -13.35
N TYR A 11 -1.00 -11.66 -12.87
CA TYR A 11 0.11 -11.44 -11.94
C TYR A 11 -0.19 -11.98 -10.54
N PRO A 12 0.82 -12.41 -9.77
CA PRO A 12 0.62 -12.83 -8.39
C PRO A 12 0.03 -11.70 -7.52
N LEU A 13 -0.95 -12.04 -6.67
CA LEU A 13 -1.47 -11.15 -5.62
C LEU A 13 -1.49 -11.90 -4.29
N MET A 14 -0.85 -11.35 -3.27
CA MET A 14 -1.00 -11.81 -1.90
C MET A 14 -1.93 -10.87 -1.15
N ILE A 15 -2.92 -11.45 -0.46
CA ILE A 15 -3.84 -10.74 0.42
C ILE A 15 -3.52 -11.17 1.84
N VAL A 16 -3.14 -10.22 2.67
CA VAL A 16 -2.84 -10.43 4.08
C VAL A 16 -3.97 -9.87 4.93
N GLY A 17 -4.41 -10.63 5.94
CA GLY A 17 -5.47 -10.28 6.86
C GLY A 17 -6.77 -11.06 6.67
N THR A 18 -7.70 -10.84 7.58
CA THR A 18 -9.03 -11.48 7.61
C THR A 18 -10.12 -10.43 7.48
N GLY A 19 -11.33 -10.86 7.15
CA GLY A 19 -12.48 -9.97 7.07
C GLY A 19 -13.79 -10.69 6.78
N SER A 20 -14.91 -10.01 7.01
CA SER A 20 -16.26 -10.55 6.80
C SER A 20 -16.48 -11.09 5.38
N GLU A 21 -15.88 -10.44 4.38
CA GLU A 21 -16.02 -10.81 2.97
C GLU A 21 -15.05 -11.91 2.49
N GLU A 22 -14.20 -12.48 3.37
CA GLU A 22 -13.13 -13.41 2.96
C GLU A 22 -13.63 -14.61 2.13
N LYS A 23 -14.73 -15.24 2.56
CA LYS A 23 -15.33 -16.39 1.84
C LYS A 23 -15.73 -16.01 0.41
N LYS A 24 -16.32 -14.83 0.23
CA LYS A 24 -16.74 -14.33 -1.09
C LYS A 24 -15.54 -13.94 -1.94
N LEU A 25 -14.53 -13.31 -1.35
CA LEU A 25 -13.30 -12.91 -2.03
C LEU A 25 -12.50 -14.14 -2.51
N LYS A 26 -12.41 -15.20 -1.69
CA LYS A 26 -11.80 -16.48 -2.09
C LYS A 26 -12.51 -17.14 -3.27
N LYS A 27 -13.85 -17.10 -3.33
CA LYS A 27 -14.62 -17.60 -4.49
C LYS A 27 -14.36 -16.82 -5.77
N LEU A 28 -14.03 -15.52 -5.67
CA LEU A 28 -13.68 -14.68 -6.82
C LEU A 28 -12.24 -14.86 -7.29
N ALA A 29 -11.36 -15.40 -6.44
CA ALA A 29 -9.93 -15.47 -6.70
C ALA A 29 -9.55 -16.60 -7.68
N LYS A 30 -8.64 -16.32 -8.61
CA LYS A 30 -7.98 -17.34 -9.43
C LYS A 30 -6.70 -17.86 -8.75
N ARG A 31 -6.08 -18.88 -9.34
CA ARG A 31 -4.86 -19.56 -8.85
C ARG A 31 -3.65 -18.65 -8.58
N ASN A 32 -3.60 -17.45 -9.16
CA ASN A 32 -2.53 -16.48 -8.95
C ASN A 32 -2.71 -15.64 -7.67
N ILE A 33 -3.78 -15.86 -6.90
CA ILE A 33 -4.10 -15.08 -5.71
C ILE A 33 -4.00 -15.97 -4.48
N VAL A 34 -3.23 -15.52 -3.50
CA VAL A 34 -2.97 -16.25 -2.25
C VAL A 34 -3.47 -15.41 -1.07
N PHE A 35 -4.14 -16.06 -0.12
CA PHE A 35 -4.61 -15.43 1.12
C PHE A 35 -3.76 -15.92 2.30
N LYS A 36 -3.28 -15.00 3.13
CA LYS A 36 -2.59 -15.29 4.40
C LYS A 36 -3.31 -14.54 5.54
N SER A 37 -4.01 -15.28 6.39
CA SER A 37 -4.91 -14.70 7.41
C SER A 37 -4.19 -14.20 8.66
N LEU A 38 -3.18 -14.94 9.14
CA LEU A 38 -2.42 -14.61 10.34
C LEU A 38 -0.96 -14.39 9.95
N VAL A 39 -0.49 -13.18 10.18
CA VAL A 39 0.89 -12.75 9.97
C VAL A 39 1.27 -12.01 11.24
N SER A 40 2.37 -12.41 11.88
CA SER A 40 2.85 -11.70 13.06
C SER A 40 3.41 -10.33 12.67
N GLU A 41 3.53 -9.42 13.64
CA GLU A 41 4.12 -8.10 13.41
C GLU A 41 5.55 -8.19 12.86
N GLU A 42 6.31 -9.23 13.25
CA GLU A 42 7.67 -9.47 12.79
C GLU A 42 7.71 -10.03 11.35
N GLU A 43 6.70 -10.81 10.96
CA GLU A 43 6.61 -11.38 9.61
C GLU A 43 6.16 -10.36 8.56
N LEU A 44 5.30 -9.41 8.94
CA LEU A 44 4.67 -8.48 8.01
C LEU A 44 5.67 -7.64 7.18
N PRO A 45 6.72 -7.04 7.77
CA PRO A 45 7.78 -6.36 7.01
C PRO A 45 8.48 -7.27 5.99
N SER A 46 8.63 -8.56 6.31
CA SER A 46 9.24 -9.53 5.39
C SER A 46 8.35 -9.80 4.17
N LEU A 47 7.03 -9.82 4.37
CA LEU A 47 6.07 -9.94 3.26
C LEU A 47 6.08 -8.70 2.37
N TYR A 48 6.07 -7.50 2.97
CA TYR A 48 6.21 -6.26 2.21
C TYR A 48 7.48 -6.29 1.35
N ARG A 49 8.66 -6.56 1.94
CA ARG A 49 9.95 -6.58 1.22
C ARG A 49 10.00 -7.56 0.03
N LYS A 50 9.16 -8.60 0.03
CA LYS A 50 9.03 -9.56 -1.10
C LYS A 50 8.09 -9.07 -2.20
N ALA A 51 7.27 -8.05 -1.94
CA ALA A 51 6.33 -7.50 -2.89
C ALA A 51 6.99 -6.46 -3.80
N LYS A 52 6.59 -6.44 -5.08
CA LYS A 52 7.02 -5.42 -6.04
C LYS A 52 6.38 -4.05 -5.76
N CYS A 53 5.13 -4.07 -5.29
CA CYS A 53 4.38 -2.89 -4.87
C CYS A 53 3.27 -3.32 -3.90
N PHE A 54 2.80 -2.38 -3.09
CA PHE A 54 1.60 -2.54 -2.28
C PHE A 54 0.40 -1.87 -2.97
N ILE A 55 -0.77 -2.50 -2.94
CA ILE A 55 -1.99 -1.97 -3.54
C ILE A 55 -2.91 -1.51 -2.42
N MET A 56 -3.25 -0.22 -2.41
CA MET A 56 -4.26 0.38 -1.53
C MET A 56 -5.52 0.69 -2.35
N PRO A 57 -6.44 -0.26 -2.52
CA PRO A 57 -7.58 -0.08 -3.41
C PRO A 57 -8.75 0.69 -2.78
N GLN A 58 -8.79 0.82 -1.45
CA GLN A 58 -9.83 1.53 -0.72
C GLN A 58 -9.38 2.95 -0.33
N GLU A 59 -10.35 3.75 0.06
CA GLU A 59 -10.12 5.00 0.80
C GLU A 59 -9.93 4.66 2.28
N GLU A 60 -8.86 5.17 2.89
CA GLU A 60 -8.57 5.06 4.32
C GLU A 60 -8.24 6.44 4.88
N ASP A 61 -8.54 6.66 6.17
CA ASP A 61 -8.35 7.96 6.81
C ASP A 61 -6.88 8.39 6.81
N PHE A 62 -5.97 7.52 7.27
CA PHE A 62 -4.54 7.81 7.33
C PHE A 62 -3.72 7.04 6.29
N GLY A 63 -4.09 5.78 6.01
CA GLY A 63 -3.29 4.92 5.14
C GLY A 63 -2.02 4.40 5.82
N ILE A 64 -2.12 3.93 7.08
CA ILE A 64 -0.97 3.42 7.84
C ILE A 64 -0.24 2.29 7.10
N THR A 65 -0.98 1.43 6.41
CA THR A 65 -0.40 0.34 5.61
C THR A 65 0.39 0.84 4.40
N CYS A 66 0.05 2.01 3.85
CA CYS A 66 0.88 2.70 2.86
C CYS A 66 2.21 3.15 3.46
N VAL A 67 2.21 3.60 4.72
CA VAL A 67 3.43 3.98 5.45
C VAL A 67 4.29 2.76 5.77
N GLU A 68 3.68 1.66 6.24
CA GLU A 68 4.38 0.39 6.52
C GLU A 68 5.04 -0.21 5.27
N ALA A 69 4.33 -0.21 4.14
CA ALA A 69 4.88 -0.63 2.85
C ALA A 69 6.10 0.22 2.48
N GLN A 70 5.98 1.55 2.61
CA GLN A 70 7.08 2.46 2.31
C GLN A 70 8.26 2.33 3.31
N ALA A 71 7.99 2.09 4.59
CA ALA A 71 9.03 1.81 5.58
C ALA A 71 9.79 0.51 5.24
N SER A 72 9.12 -0.43 4.59
CA SER A 72 9.71 -1.65 4.04
C SER A 72 10.39 -1.46 2.67
N GLY A 73 10.48 -0.24 2.16
CA GLY A 73 11.08 0.08 0.86
C GLY A 73 10.20 -0.25 -0.35
N VAL A 74 8.90 -0.48 -0.13
CA VAL A 74 7.95 -0.91 -1.16
C VAL A 74 7.12 0.28 -1.64
N PRO A 75 7.09 0.56 -2.95
CA PRO A 75 6.26 1.62 -3.48
C PRO A 75 4.77 1.23 -3.48
N VAL A 76 3.90 2.24 -3.46
CA VAL A 76 2.45 2.05 -3.30
C VAL A 76 1.69 2.41 -4.57
N ILE A 77 0.71 1.60 -4.95
CA ILE A 77 -0.34 1.98 -5.91
C ILE A 77 -1.61 2.24 -5.12
N ALA A 78 -2.05 3.50 -5.04
CA ALA A 78 -3.15 3.89 -4.16
C ALA A 78 -4.32 4.56 -4.91
N TYR A 79 -5.52 4.39 -4.36
CA TYR A 79 -6.67 5.20 -4.76
C TYR A 79 -6.43 6.66 -4.33
N LYS A 80 -6.66 7.62 -5.23
CA LYS A 80 -6.34 9.05 -5.03
C LYS A 80 -7.33 9.76 -4.10
N LYS A 81 -7.49 9.27 -2.87
CA LYS A 81 -8.38 9.80 -1.82
C LYS A 81 -7.87 9.49 -0.42
N GLY A 82 -8.42 10.18 0.58
CA GLY A 82 -8.09 9.98 2.00
C GLY A 82 -6.60 10.17 2.30
N GLY A 83 -6.11 9.49 3.34
CA GLY A 83 -4.73 9.59 3.81
C GLY A 83 -3.69 9.07 2.83
N ALA A 84 -4.08 8.40 1.74
CA ALA A 84 -3.17 8.10 0.64
C ALA A 84 -2.56 9.37 0.03
N LEU A 85 -3.30 10.49 0.02
CA LEU A 85 -2.83 11.78 -0.48
C LEU A 85 -1.74 12.39 0.42
N ASP A 86 -1.77 12.09 1.72
CA ASP A 86 -0.78 12.58 2.68
C ASP A 86 0.47 11.69 2.72
N THR A 87 0.26 10.37 2.54
CA THR A 87 1.29 9.35 2.73
C THR A 87 2.03 8.97 1.45
N VAL A 88 1.45 9.11 0.26
CA VAL A 88 2.07 8.71 -1.01
C VAL A 88 2.49 9.92 -1.84
N VAL A 89 3.72 9.92 -2.33
CA VAL A 89 4.25 10.97 -3.22
C VAL A 89 4.33 10.40 -4.63
N GLU A 90 3.42 10.86 -5.50
CA GLU A 90 3.32 10.46 -6.91
C GLU A 90 4.69 10.53 -7.62
N GLY A 91 5.05 9.46 -8.31
CA GLY A 91 6.31 9.36 -9.05
C GLY A 91 7.56 9.13 -8.19
N LYS A 92 7.46 9.22 -6.86
CA LYS A 92 8.60 9.05 -5.94
C LYS A 92 8.47 7.85 -5.02
N THR A 93 7.30 7.69 -4.41
CA THR A 93 7.03 6.59 -3.46
C THR A 93 5.89 5.69 -3.90
N GLY A 94 5.28 6.03 -5.03
CA GLY A 94 4.14 5.31 -5.56
C GLY A 94 3.51 6.03 -6.72
N LEU A 95 2.31 5.58 -7.10
CA LEU A 95 1.46 6.26 -8.06
C LEU A 95 -0.01 6.08 -7.70
N PHE A 96 -0.83 7.00 -8.18
CA PHE A 96 -2.26 7.00 -7.92
C PHE A 96 -3.10 6.46 -9.09
N PHE A 97 -4.28 5.97 -8.72
CA PHE A 97 -5.38 5.75 -9.64
C PHE A 97 -6.63 6.44 -9.09
N THR A 98 -7.52 6.92 -9.97
CA THR A 98 -8.59 7.86 -9.61
C THR A 98 -9.99 7.28 -9.69
N ASN A 99 -10.16 6.12 -10.33
CA ASN A 99 -11.44 5.45 -10.44
C ASN A 99 -11.41 4.16 -9.62
N PRO A 100 -12.35 3.92 -8.68
CA PRO A 100 -12.35 2.73 -7.81
C PRO A 100 -12.83 1.46 -8.55
N THR A 101 -12.22 1.18 -9.71
CA THR A 101 -12.56 0.08 -10.61
C THR A 101 -11.38 -0.87 -10.79
N ALA A 102 -11.68 -2.11 -11.17
CA ALA A 102 -10.63 -3.09 -11.47
C ALA A 102 -9.75 -2.63 -12.64
N ASP A 103 -10.33 -1.99 -13.66
CA ASP A 103 -9.59 -1.53 -14.85
C ASP A 103 -8.64 -0.39 -14.52
N SER A 104 -9.03 0.53 -13.63
CA SER A 104 -8.11 1.57 -13.17
C SER A 104 -6.89 1.01 -12.44
N ILE A 105 -7.03 -0.10 -11.70
CA ILE A 105 -5.91 -0.81 -11.07
C ILE A 105 -5.05 -1.50 -12.14
N VAL A 106 -5.66 -2.13 -13.15
CA VAL A 106 -4.93 -2.74 -14.27
C VAL A 106 -4.03 -1.70 -14.95
N ASP A 107 -4.58 -0.53 -15.27
CA ASP A 107 -3.84 0.54 -15.93
C ASP A 107 -2.77 1.15 -15.02
N ALA A 108 -3.03 1.26 -13.72
CA ALA A 108 -2.05 1.66 -12.72
C ALA A 108 -0.87 0.70 -12.65
N VAL A 109 -1.12 -0.62 -12.62
CA VAL A 109 -0.06 -1.65 -12.60
C VAL A 109 0.76 -1.62 -13.89
N LYS A 110 0.13 -1.45 -15.05
CA LYS A 110 0.86 -1.32 -16.34
C LYS A 110 1.75 -0.08 -16.39
N ARG A 111 1.30 1.05 -15.84
CA ARG A 111 2.12 2.27 -15.71
C ARG A 111 3.27 2.04 -14.74
N PHE A 112 2.98 1.41 -13.60
CA PHE A 112 3.96 1.06 -12.56
C PHE A 112 5.13 0.25 -13.14
N ASP A 113 4.87 -0.73 -14.01
CA ASP A 113 5.92 -1.58 -14.62
C ASP A 113 6.97 -0.78 -15.42
N ARG A 114 6.60 0.41 -15.90
CA ARG A 114 7.47 1.31 -16.67
C ARG A 114 8.21 2.32 -15.81
N MET A 115 7.88 2.40 -14.52
CA MET A 115 8.47 3.36 -13.59
C MET A 115 9.67 2.76 -12.86
N ARG A 116 10.46 3.64 -12.26
CA ARG A 116 11.57 3.29 -11.37
C ARG A 116 11.42 4.12 -10.10
N PHE A 117 11.48 3.44 -8.98
CA PHE A 117 11.42 4.06 -7.67
C PHE A 117 12.75 3.86 -6.96
N LYS A 118 13.19 4.90 -6.25
CA LYS A 118 14.40 4.84 -5.44
C LYS A 118 14.01 4.46 -4.01
N THR A 119 14.57 3.38 -3.49
CA THR A 119 14.27 2.89 -2.14
C THR A 119 14.54 3.96 -1.08
N GLU A 120 15.53 4.83 -1.31
CA GLU A 120 15.86 5.95 -0.42
C GLU A 120 14.71 6.97 -0.34
N ASN A 121 14.04 7.26 -1.46
CA ASN A 121 12.88 8.15 -1.48
C ASN A 121 11.69 7.52 -0.77
N ILE A 122 11.47 6.23 -1.00
CA ILE A 122 10.35 5.46 -0.42
C ILE A 122 10.49 5.42 1.11
N ILE A 123 11.63 4.93 1.61
CA ILE A 123 11.89 4.83 3.05
C ILE A 123 12.00 6.24 3.67
N GLY A 124 12.64 7.18 2.97
CA GLY A 124 12.78 8.57 3.44
C GLY A 124 11.44 9.25 3.68
N ASN A 125 10.43 8.98 2.85
CA ASN A 125 9.09 9.50 3.06
C ASN A 125 8.41 8.86 4.29
N ALA A 126 8.56 7.54 4.49
CA ALA A 126 7.99 6.85 5.64
C ALA A 126 8.51 7.40 6.98
N LYS A 127 9.78 7.85 7.03
CA LYS A 127 10.38 8.46 8.23
C LYS A 127 9.67 9.71 8.73
N ARG A 128 8.92 10.42 7.87
CA ARG A 128 8.09 11.58 8.28
C ARG A 128 7.03 11.19 9.30
N PHE A 129 6.66 9.91 9.33
CA PHE A 129 5.63 9.34 10.19
C PHE A 129 6.23 8.48 11.31
N SER A 130 7.53 8.59 11.56
CA SER A 130 8.18 7.85 12.64
C SER A 130 7.75 8.37 14.01
N LYS A 131 7.89 7.52 15.03
CA LYS A 131 7.61 7.90 16.41
C LYS A 131 8.46 9.08 16.86
N GLU A 132 9.71 9.15 16.40
CA GLU A 132 10.65 10.21 16.73
C GLU A 132 10.18 11.56 16.17
N GLU A 133 9.83 11.62 14.88
CA GLU A 133 9.32 12.85 14.27
C GLU A 133 7.97 13.26 14.88
N PHE A 134 7.08 12.31 15.14
CA PHE A 134 5.82 12.59 15.83
C PHE A 134 6.05 13.22 17.22
N THR A 135 6.91 12.60 18.04
CA THR A 135 7.24 13.06 19.39
C THR A 135 7.84 14.47 19.35
N LYS A 136 8.81 14.69 18.46
CA LYS A 136 9.45 16.00 18.27
C LYS A 136 8.43 17.08 17.88
N ASN A 137 7.53 16.79 16.94
CA ASN A 137 6.54 17.74 16.46
C ASN A 137 5.50 18.07 17.54
N ILE A 138 5.03 17.08 18.30
CA ILE A 138 4.10 17.31 19.42
C ILE A 138 4.75 18.13 20.52
N LEU A 139 5.95 17.78 20.96
CA LEU A 139 6.65 18.53 22.01
C LEU A 139 6.92 19.97 21.58
N SER A 140 7.30 20.19 20.32
CA SER A 140 7.47 21.55 19.79
C SER A 140 6.18 22.36 19.78
N LEU A 141 5.02 21.72 19.64
CA LEU A 141 3.72 22.41 19.69
C LEU A 141 3.35 22.77 21.13
N ILE A 142 3.52 21.83 22.07
CA ILE A 142 3.24 22.05 23.49
C ILE A 142 4.11 23.18 24.06
N ASN A 143 5.40 23.21 23.73
CA ASN A 143 6.32 24.24 24.23
C ASN A 143 6.08 25.65 23.65
N LYS A 144 5.18 25.80 22.67
CA LYS A 144 4.78 27.09 22.10
C LYS A 144 3.48 27.63 22.70
N LEU A 145 2.80 26.84 23.53
CA LEU A 145 1.60 27.22 24.28
C LEU A 145 2.01 27.75 25.66
#